data_AF-A0A968I2P6-F1
#
_entry.id   AF-A0A968I2P6-F1
#
_cell.length_a   1.000
_cell.length_b   1.000
_cell.length_c   1.000
_cell.angle_alpha   90.00
_cell.angle_beta   90.00
_cell.angle_gamma   90.00
#
_symmetry.space_group_name_H-M   'P 1'
#
loop_
_entity.id
_entity.type
_entity.pdbx_description
1 polymer ?
#
loop_
_entity_poly.entity_id
_entity_poly.type
_entity_poly.pdbx_seq_one_letter_code
_entity_poly.pdbx_strand_id
1 'polypeptide(L)'
;MTDGIASQQAVGSLETTGMPGNLAIADAMLKAGRVTLVSYIKGGSARFAICFRGNVSEVQRAMEAGIAVVEKTYGAKLETWVIIPRPHPNVERVLPIGYTANLEEFRLDAV
;
A
#
# COMPACT_ATOMS: atom_id res chain seq x y z
N MET A 1 6.69 -7.79 -20.93
CA MET A 1 5.93 -8.90 -20.33
C MET A 1 6.73 -9.33 -19.12
N THR A 2 6.35 -8.91 -17.92
CA THR A 2 7.11 -9.23 -16.70
C THR A 2 6.64 -10.59 -16.18
N ASP A 3 7.57 -11.54 -16.15
CA ASP A 3 7.44 -12.85 -15.50
C ASP A 3 7.51 -12.69 -13.98
N GLY A 4 6.55 -11.95 -13.41
CA GLY A 4 6.36 -11.84 -11.98
C GLY A 4 5.39 -12.93 -11.53
N ILE A 5 5.90 -13.95 -10.84
CA ILE A 5 5.09 -14.91 -10.09
C ILE A 5 4.08 -14.09 -9.26
N ALA A 6 2.78 -14.32 -9.51
CA ALA A 6 1.71 -13.71 -8.74
C ALA A 6 1.93 -14.08 -7.27
N SER A 7 2.40 -13.12 -6.49
CA SER A 7 2.52 -13.27 -5.05
C SER A 7 1.09 -13.30 -4.50
N GLN A 8 0.68 -14.42 -3.92
CA GLN A 8 -0.65 -14.55 -3.30
C GLN A 8 -0.74 -13.79 -1.95
N GLN A 9 0.07 -12.75 -1.79
CA GLN A 9 0.07 -11.85 -0.65
C GLN A 9 -1.11 -10.88 -0.72
N ALA A 10 -1.54 -10.44 0.45
CA ALA A 10 -2.59 -9.43 0.57
C ALA A 10 -2.15 -8.11 -0.05
N VAL A 11 -3.14 -7.30 -0.42
CA VAL A 11 -2.94 -5.89 -0.77
C VAL A 11 -3.73 -5.02 0.20
N GLY A 12 -3.07 -3.99 0.72
CA GLY A 12 -3.70 -2.85 1.36
C GLY A 12 -3.65 -1.65 0.40
N SER A 13 -4.74 -0.89 0.36
CA SER A 13 -4.75 0.41 -0.32
C SER A 13 -5.40 1.45 0.57
N LEU A 14 -4.79 2.62 0.68
CA LEU A 14 -5.33 3.75 1.44
C LEU A 14 -5.22 5.02 0.62
N GLU A 15 -6.28 5.83 0.64
CA GLU A 15 -6.36 7.09 -0.08
C GLU A 15 -6.57 8.27 0.86
N THR A 16 -5.82 9.34 0.64
CA THR A 16 -5.92 10.60 1.36
C THR A 16 -5.98 11.80 0.44
N THR A 17 -6.55 12.90 0.93
CA THR A 17 -6.35 14.22 0.34
C THR A 17 -5.02 14.82 0.83
N GLY A 18 -4.22 15.31 -0.12
CA GLY A 18 -2.91 15.92 0.11
C GLY A 18 -1.74 14.93 0.10
N MET A 19 -0.65 15.30 -0.60
CA MET A 19 0.56 14.46 -0.69
C MET A 19 1.32 14.33 0.63
N PRO A 20 1.53 15.40 1.44
CA PRO A 20 2.26 15.28 2.71
C PRO A 20 1.61 14.29 3.70
N GLY A 21 0.28 14.24 3.74
CA GLY A 21 -0.46 13.24 4.50
C GLY A 21 -0.14 11.82 4.03
N ASN A 22 -0.21 11.60 2.73
CA ASN A 22 0.07 10.32 2.11
C ASN A 22 1.51 9.83 2.39
N LEU A 23 2.49 10.76 2.36
CA LEU A 23 3.89 10.48 2.72
C LEU A 23 4.04 10.00 4.17
N ALA A 24 3.47 10.74 5.13
CA ALA A 24 3.55 10.38 6.56
C ALA A 24 2.90 9.03 6.85
N ILE A 25 1.77 8.76 6.19
CA ILE A 25 1.03 7.52 6.34
C ILE A 25 1.81 6.33 5.76
N ALA A 26 2.41 6.48 4.57
CA ALA A 26 3.22 5.43 3.96
C ALA A 26 4.39 5.03 4.87
N ASP A 27 5.12 6.00 5.43
CA ASP A 27 6.22 5.75 6.36
C ASP A 27 5.74 4.98 7.61
N ALA A 28 4.61 5.39 8.19
CA ALA A 28 4.05 4.75 9.37
C ALA A 28 3.60 3.30 9.11
N MET A 29 2.95 3.05 7.96
CA MET A 29 2.52 1.72 7.53
C MET A 29 3.69 0.75 7.41
N LEU A 30 4.75 1.17 6.73
CA LEU A 30 5.93 0.34 6.45
C LEU A 30 6.77 0.08 7.71
N LYS A 31 6.75 1.00 8.68
CA LYS A 31 7.39 0.79 10.00
C LYS A 31 6.56 -0.10 10.92
N ALA A 32 5.24 -0.09 10.76
CA ALA A 32 4.35 -0.85 11.63
C ALA A 32 4.26 -2.32 11.24
N GLY A 33 4.13 -2.64 9.94
CA GLY A 33 4.00 -4.01 9.45
C GLY A 33 5.15 -4.42 8.55
N ARG A 34 5.39 -5.73 8.46
CA ARG A 34 6.24 -6.34 7.43
C ARG A 34 5.51 -6.28 6.08
N VAL A 35 5.50 -5.10 5.47
CA VAL A 35 4.87 -4.81 4.18
C VAL A 35 5.80 -4.02 3.26
N THR A 36 5.53 -4.07 1.96
CA THR A 36 6.26 -3.33 0.93
C THR A 36 5.33 -2.33 0.27
N LEU A 37 5.72 -1.06 0.19
CA LEU A 37 5.01 -0.07 -0.64
C LEU A 37 5.29 -0.40 -2.11
N VAL A 38 4.24 -0.64 -2.90
CA VAL A 38 4.39 -1.05 -4.30
C VAL A 38 4.00 0.02 -5.31
N SER A 39 3.14 0.96 -4.91
CA SER A 39 2.71 2.04 -5.79
C SER A 39 2.15 3.22 -5.03
N TYR A 40 2.18 4.37 -5.68
CA TYR A 40 1.31 5.50 -5.37
C TYR A 40 0.52 5.90 -6.63
N ILE A 41 -0.73 6.32 -6.45
CA ILE A 41 -1.69 6.61 -7.51
C ILE A 41 -2.19 8.04 -7.31
N LYS A 42 -2.19 8.84 -8.38
CA LYS A 42 -2.76 10.20 -8.38
C LYS A 42 -4.21 10.10 -8.86
N GLY A 43 -5.18 10.23 -7.96
CA GLY A 43 -6.61 10.08 -8.25
C GLY A 43 -7.29 11.32 -8.85
N GLY A 44 -6.63 12.49 -8.81
CA GLY A 44 -7.23 13.80 -9.12
C GLY A 44 -7.78 14.50 -7.88
N SER A 45 -8.15 15.78 -7.98
CA SER A 45 -8.66 16.58 -6.84
C SER A 45 -7.77 16.55 -5.59
N ALA A 46 -6.45 16.51 -5.79
CA ALA A 46 -5.44 16.34 -4.75
C ALA A 46 -5.58 15.06 -3.90
N ARG A 47 -6.26 14.02 -4.41
CA ARG A 47 -6.35 12.69 -3.80
C ARG A 47 -5.19 11.82 -4.27
N PHE A 48 -4.59 11.12 -3.32
CA PHE A 48 -3.48 10.22 -3.52
C PHE A 48 -3.79 8.90 -2.84
N ALA A 49 -3.63 7.80 -3.56
CA ALA A 49 -3.72 6.45 -3.03
C ALA A 49 -2.33 5.82 -2.98
N ILE A 50 -2.08 5.01 -1.96
CA ILE A 50 -0.91 4.13 -1.88
C ILE A 50 -1.38 2.69 -1.81
N CYS A 51 -0.62 1.80 -2.44
CA CYS A 51 -0.85 0.37 -2.34
C CYS A 51 0.40 -0.30 -1.78
N PHE A 52 0.19 -1.25 -0.88
CA PHE A 52 1.25 -1.99 -0.20
C PHE A 52 0.88 -3.47 -0.07
N ARG A 53 1.90 -4.32 -0.01
CA ARG A 53 1.77 -5.78 -0.12
C ARG A 53 2.46 -6.49 1.04
N GLY A 54 1.93 -7.63 1.46
CA GLY A 54 2.50 -8.46 2.51
C GLY A 54 1.54 -9.54 3.00
N ASN A 55 1.90 -10.24 4.08
CA ASN A 55 0.99 -11.14 4.77
C ASN A 55 -0.24 -10.38 5.29
N VAL A 56 -1.42 -11.01 5.28
CA VAL A 56 -2.68 -10.32 5.62
C VAL A 56 -2.66 -9.68 7.02
N SER A 57 -2.04 -10.34 8.00
CA SER A 57 -1.90 -9.81 9.36
C SER A 57 -1.00 -8.57 9.41
N GLU A 58 0.07 -8.57 8.62
CA GLU A 58 1.01 -7.43 8.52
C GLU A 58 0.36 -6.25 7.78
N VAL A 59 -0.45 -6.54 6.76
CA VAL A 59 -1.24 -5.53 6.04
C VAL A 59 -2.30 -4.90 6.94
N GLN A 60 -2.97 -5.69 7.79
CA GLN A 60 -3.92 -5.17 8.80
C GLN A 60 -3.22 -4.24 9.79
N ARG A 61 -2.11 -4.69 10.37
CA ARG A 61 -1.31 -3.90 11.32
C ARG A 61 -0.77 -2.61 10.70
N ALA A 62 -0.29 -2.68 9.45
CA ALA A 62 0.15 -1.50 8.71
C ALA A 62 -1.02 -0.52 8.49
N MET A 63 -2.19 -1.02 8.06
CA MET A 63 -3.38 -0.21 7.82
C MET A 63 -3.82 0.55 9.08
N GLU A 64 -3.89 -0.13 10.23
CA GLU A 64 -4.24 0.48 11.52
C GLU A 64 -3.30 1.62 11.90
N ALA A 65 -1.98 1.42 11.74
CA ALA A 65 -0.98 2.46 12.02
C ALA A 65 -1.11 3.65 11.07
N GLY A 66 -1.38 3.39 9.78
CA GLY A 66 -1.58 4.43 8.79
C GLY A 66 -2.81 5.29 9.07
N ILE A 67 -3.95 4.67 9.40
CA ILE A 67 -5.17 5.39 9.78
C ILE A 67 -4.94 6.27 11.01
N ALA A 68 -4.23 5.76 12.03
CA ALA A 68 -3.92 6.52 13.24
C ALA A 68 -3.00 7.74 13.03
N VAL A 69 -2.24 7.77 11.92
CA VAL A 69 -1.36 8.90 11.56
C VAL A 69 -2.09 10.00 10.80
N VAL A 70 -3.21 9.69 10.16
CA VAL A 70 -4.04 10.68 9.44
C VAL A 70 -4.40 11.84 10.36
N GLU A 71 -4.99 11.55 11.53
CA GLU A 71 -5.48 12.56 12.48
C GLU A 71 -4.36 13.46 13.04
N LYS A 72 -3.12 12.96 13.01
CA LYS A 72 -1.93 13.67 13.53
C LYS A 72 -1.23 14.50 12.46
N THR A 73 -1.63 14.36 11.20
CA THR A 73 -0.96 15.03 10.08
C THR A 73 -1.76 16.24 9.63
N TYR A 74 -1.17 17.43 9.79
CA TYR A 74 -1.83 18.69 9.45
C TYR A 74 -2.30 18.73 7.99
N GLY A 75 -3.60 18.96 7.80
CA GLY A 75 -4.23 19.06 6.48
C GLY A 75 -4.44 17.72 5.77
N ALA A 76 -4.08 16.58 6.37
CA ALA A 76 -4.40 15.26 5.83
C ALA A 76 -5.86 14.91 6.11
N LYS A 77 -6.52 14.28 5.15
CA LYS A 77 -7.86 13.72 5.30
C LYS A 77 -7.90 12.32 4.72
N LEU A 78 -8.33 11.34 5.51
CA LEU A 78 -8.61 9.99 5.03
C LEU A 78 -9.86 10.02 4.16
N GLU A 79 -9.77 9.49 2.93
CA GLU A 79 -10.91 9.40 2.02
C GLU A 79 -11.47 7.98 2.00
N THR A 80 -10.61 6.96 1.81
CA THR A 80 -11.03 5.56 1.78
C THR A 80 -9.84 4.61 1.99
N TRP A 81 -10.13 3.35 2.32
CA TRP A 81 -9.13 2.29 2.38
C TRP A 81 -9.78 0.91 2.18
N VAL A 82 -8.96 -0.08 1.78
CA VAL A 82 -9.39 -1.47 1.62
C VAL A 82 -8.23 -2.42 1.91
N ILE A 83 -8.54 -3.61 2.42
CA ILE A 83 -7.63 -4.75 2.50
C ILE A 83 -8.25 -5.90 1.72
N ILE A 84 -7.48 -6.50 0.82
CA ILE A 84 -7.88 -7.68 0.06
C ILE A 84 -6.87 -8.79 0.40
N PRO A 85 -7.27 -9.81 1.20
CA PRO A 85 -6.35 -10.85 1.68
C PRO A 85 -5.70 -11.68 0.57
N ARG A 86 -6.44 -11.93 -0.52
CA ARG A 86 -5.98 -12.73 -1.67
C ARG A 86 -6.52 -12.09 -2.96
N PRO A 87 -5.86 -11.05 -3.50
CA PRO A 87 -6.30 -10.42 -4.74
C PRO A 87 -6.25 -11.45 -5.89
N HIS A 88 -7.26 -11.44 -6.75
CA HIS A 88 -7.25 -12.30 -7.93
C HIS A 88 -6.09 -11.91 -8.86
N PRO A 89 -5.31 -12.85 -9.44
CA PRO A 89 -4.12 -12.51 -10.23
C PRO A 89 -4.38 -11.53 -11.38
N ASN A 90 -5.55 -11.60 -12.02
CA ASN A 90 -5.93 -10.64 -13.07
C ASN A 90 -5.99 -9.18 -12.56
N VAL A 91 -6.35 -8.96 -11.30
CA VAL A 91 -6.37 -7.61 -10.71
C VAL A 91 -4.96 -7.03 -10.67
N GLU A 92 -3.96 -7.82 -10.31
CA GLU A 92 -2.55 -7.38 -10.30
C GLU A 92 -1.97 -7.17 -11.70
N ARG A 93 -2.53 -7.83 -12.72
CA ARG A 93 -2.11 -7.63 -14.12
C ARG A 93 -2.61 -6.32 -14.70
N VAL A 94 -3.74 -5.81 -14.20
CA VAL A 94 -4.40 -4.61 -14.74
C VAL A 94 -4.12 -3.39 -13.86
N LEU A 95 -4.16 -3.54 -12.54
CA LEU A 95 -3.96 -2.45 -11.59
C LEU A 95 -2.49 -2.39 -11.14
N PRO A 96 -1.99 -1.19 -10.81
CA PRO A 96 -0.61 -1.00 -10.37
C PRO A 96 -0.42 -1.43 -8.91
N ILE A 97 -0.77 -2.67 -8.56
CA ILE A 97 -0.71 -3.20 -7.18
C ILE A 97 0.33 -4.32 -7.02
N GLY A 98 1.02 -4.68 -8.10
CA GLY A 98 2.06 -5.72 -8.09
C GLY A 98 3.43 -5.20 -7.67
N TYR A 99 4.30 -6.11 -7.25
CA TYR A 99 5.72 -5.83 -7.05
C TYR A 99 6.41 -5.46 -8.37
N THR A 100 7.40 -4.59 -8.31
CA THR A 100 8.26 -4.19 -9.44
C THR A 100 9.71 -4.53 -9.15
N ALA A 101 10.54 -4.67 -10.19
CA ALA A 101 11.93 -5.13 -10.07
C ALA A 101 12.81 -4.28 -9.13
N ASN A 102 12.52 -2.98 -9.01
CA ASN A 102 13.23 -2.06 -8.12
C ASN A 102 12.82 -2.18 -6.64
N LEU A 103 11.88 -3.08 -6.31
CA LEU A 103 11.39 -3.29 -4.95
C LEU A 103 11.79 -4.66 -4.38
N GLU A 104 12.55 -5.46 -5.12
CA GLU A 104 12.92 -6.82 -4.71
C GLU A 104 13.71 -6.83 -3.39
N GLU A 105 14.53 -5.82 -3.12
CA GLU A 105 15.25 -5.69 -1.84
C GLU A 105 14.32 -5.50 -0.62
N PHE A 106 13.10 -4.98 -0.86
CA PHE A 106 12.08 -4.79 0.15
C PHE A 106 11.01 -5.88 0.12
N ARG A 107 11.12 -6.87 -0.79
CA ARG A 107 10.18 -7.98 -0.89
C ARG A 107 10.50 -9.01 0.18
N LEU A 108 9.63 -9.08 1.18
CA LEU A 108 9.91 -9.79 2.43
C LEU A 108 9.83 -11.33 2.33
N ASP A 109 9.40 -11.86 1.18
CA ASP A 109 9.35 -13.30 0.87
C ASP A 109 10.59 -13.80 0.07
N ALA A 110 11.59 -12.95 -0.15
CA ALA A 110 12.80 -13.28 -0.93
C ALA A 110 13.90 -13.99 -0.11
N VAL A 111 13.58 -14.55 1.07
CA VAL A 111 14.48 -15.41 1.86
C VAL A 111 13.75 -16.67 2.31
#